data_AF-A0AAJ1B847-F1
#
_entry.id   AF-A0AAJ1B847-F1
#
_cell.length_a   1.000
_cell.length_b   1.000
_cell.length_c   1.000
_cell.angle_alpha   90.00
_cell.angle_beta   90.00
_cell.angle_gamma   90.00
#
_symmetry.space_group_name_H-M   'P 1'
#
loop_
_entity.id
_entity.type
_entity.pdbx_description
1 polymer ?
#
loop_
_entity_poly.entity_id
_entity_poly.type
_entity_poly.pdbx_seq_one_letter_code
_entity_poly.pdbx_strand_id
1 'polypeptide(L)' 'MIYITGDTHGKFERIEQFCGKFKTSREDILIILGDAGINFFGWVKDHVKKEFLETLPITFFVFMEIMSRDRRQ' A
#
# COMPACT_ATOMS: atom_id res chain seq x y z
N MET A 1 -6.85 -4.30 15.16
CA MET A 1 -5.57 -3.65 15.54
C MET A 1 -5.21 -2.60 14.50
N ILE A 2 -4.52 -1.52 14.86
CA ILE A 2 -4.06 -0.51 13.90
C ILE A 2 -2.55 -0.63 13.72
N TYR A 3 -2.11 -0.76 12.48
CA TYR A 3 -0.72 -0.83 12.07
C TYR A 3 -0.39 0.35 11.16
N ILE A 4 0.84 0.83 11.22
CA ILE A 4 1.30 1.96 10.43
C ILE A 4 2.59 1.56 9.73
N THR A 5 2.67 1.81 8.43
CA THR A 5 3.87 1.68 7.61
C THR A 5 4.00 2.88 6.69
N GLY A 6 5.18 3.14 6.16
CA GLY A 6 5.40 4.07 5.06
C GLY A 6 6.34 3.45 4.04
N ASP A 7 6.63 4.20 2.98
CA ASP A 7 7.76 3.93 2.08
C ASP A 7 7.75 2.51 1.49
N THR A 8 6.61 2.09 0.93
CA THR A 8 6.51 0.74 0.36
C THR A 8 7.17 0.66 -1.01
N HIS A 9 7.39 1.78 -1.72
CA HIS A 9 7.97 1.82 -3.08
C HIS A 9 7.27 0.88 -4.06
N GLY A 10 6.00 0.57 -3.82
CA GLY A 10 5.22 -0.40 -4.59
C GLY A 10 5.62 -1.87 -4.43
N LYS A 11 6.41 -2.22 -3.40
CA LYS A 11 6.76 -3.60 -3.02
C LYS A 11 5.80 -4.11 -1.93
N PHE A 12 4.80 -4.89 -2.33
CA PHE A 12 3.73 -5.34 -1.44
C PHE A 12 3.93 -6.75 -0.87
N GLU A 13 4.97 -7.47 -1.30
CA GLU A 13 5.32 -8.81 -0.80
C GLU A 13 5.60 -8.79 0.71
N ARG A 14 6.18 -7.69 1.21
CA ARG A 14 6.40 -7.49 2.65
C ARG A 14 5.09 -7.39 3.44
N ILE A 15 4.02 -6.88 2.82
CA ILE A 15 2.72 -6.76 3.46
C ILE A 15 2.06 -8.14 3.58
N GLU A 16 2.16 -8.97 2.55
CA GLU A 16 1.66 -10.35 2.61
C GLU A 16 2.36 -11.14 3.73
N GLN A 17 3.68 -11.06 3.81
CA GLN A 17 4.46 -11.68 4.89
C GLN A 17 4.05 -11.14 6.27
N PHE A 18 3.75 -9.85 6.35
CA PHE A 18 3.25 -9.21 7.57
C PHE A 18 1.89 -9.79 7.97
N CYS A 19 0.93 -9.88 7.04
CA CYS A 19 -0.38 -10.47 7.27
C CYS A 19 -0.26 -11.91 7.80
N GLY A 20 0.62 -12.73 7.22
CA GLY A 20 0.86 -14.09 7.68
C GLY A 20 1.49 -14.16 9.08
N LYS A 21 2.49 -13.31 9.35
CA LYS A 21 3.20 -13.27 10.64
C LYS A 21 2.31 -12.82 11.79
N PHE A 22 1.50 -11.79 11.57
CA PHE A 22 0.63 -11.20 12.58
C PHE A 22 -0.79 -11.80 12.56
N LYS A 23 -1.07 -12.74 11.64
CA LYS A 23 -2.36 -13.38 11.44
C LYS A 23 -3.49 -12.35 11.36
N THR A 24 -3.31 -11.34 10.52
CA THR A 24 -4.23 -10.22 10.41
C THR A 24 -5.58 -10.65 9.83
N SER A 25 -6.62 -9.87 10.10
CA SER A 25 -7.95 -10.03 9.51
C SER A 25 -8.44 -8.71 8.89
N ARG A 26 -9.59 -8.74 8.20
CA ARG A 26 -10.24 -7.52 7.68
C ARG A 26 -10.74 -6.56 8.76
N GLU A 27 -10.64 -6.92 10.04
CA GLU A 27 -10.89 -6.00 11.16
C GLU A 27 -9.63 -5.22 11.56
N ASP A 28 -8.47 -5.65 11.08
CA ASP A 28 -7.21 -4.92 11.25
C ASP A 28 -7.05 -3.86 10.18
N ILE A 29 -6.45 -2.74 10.57
CA ILE A 29 -6.22 -1.59 9.71
C ILE A 29 -4.72 -1.42 9.52
N LEU A 30 -4.26 -1.41 8.27
CA LEU A 30 -2.93 -0.96 7.89
C LEU A 30 -2.99 0.43 7.25
N ILE A 31 -2.39 1.40 7.92
CA ILE A 31 -2.23 2.76 7.41
C ILE A 31 -0.89 2.85 6.69
N ILE A 32 -0.90 3.19 5.40
CA ILE A 32 0.30 3.46 4.60
C ILE A 32 0.46 4.98 4.48
N LEU A 33 1.53 5.52 5.10
CA LEU A 33 1.86 6.95 5.12
C LEU A 33 3.01 7.24 4.13
N GLY A 34 2.72 7.94 3.03
CA GLY A 34 3.72 8.38 2.06
C GLY A 34 4.23 7.27 1.11
N ASP A 35 4.83 7.70 -0.01
CA ASP A 35 5.47 6.93 -1.10
C ASP A 35 5.04 5.44 -1.25
N ALA A 36 3.72 5.23 -1.35
CA ALA A 36 3.19 3.88 -1.45
C ALA A 36 3.46 3.25 -2.83
N GLY A 37 3.87 4.05 -3.83
CA GLY A 37 4.10 3.59 -5.20
C GLY A 37 2.87 2.96 -5.88
N ILE A 38 1.66 3.18 -5.36
CA ILE A 38 0.38 2.64 -5.87
C ILE A 38 -0.10 3.36 -7.13
N ASN A 39 0.32 4.61 -7.36
CA ASN A 39 -0.13 5.46 -8.46
C ASN A 39 1.06 6.09 -9.21
N PHE A 40 2.17 5.35 -9.30
CA PHE A 40 3.44 5.89 -9.79
C PHE A 40 3.65 5.61 -11.28
N PHE A 41 3.16 4.47 -11.79
CA PHE A 41 3.48 4.01 -13.14
C PHE A 41 2.39 4.28 -14.18
N GLY A 42 1.17 4.64 -13.75
CA GLY A 42 0.04 4.90 -14.62
C GLY A 42 -0.72 3.61 -15.00
N TRP A 43 -2.02 3.64 -14.70
CA TRP A 43 -3.08 2.73 -15.15
C TRP A 43 -2.86 1.24 -14.83
N VAL A 44 -2.24 0.47 -15.74
CA VAL A 44 -2.30 -1.01 -15.69
C VAL A 44 -1.51 -1.58 -14.51
N LYS A 45 -0.28 -1.11 -14.29
CA LYS A 45 0.55 -1.59 -13.18
C LYS A 45 -0.01 -1.21 -11.81
N ASP A 46 -0.69 -0.08 -11.75
CA ASP A 46 -1.33 0.43 -10.55
C ASP A 46 -2.61 -0.37 -10.23
N HIS A 47 -3.32 -0.86 -11.25
CA HIS A 47 -4.49 -1.73 -11.08
C HIS A 47 -4.12 -3.10 -10.50
N VAL A 48 -3.10 -3.77 -11.05
CA VAL A 48 -2.63 -5.08 -10.56
C VAL A 48 -2.19 -5.01 -9.09
N LYS A 49 -1.56 -3.90 -8.69
CA LYS A 49 -1.18 -3.66 -7.29
C LYS A 49 -2.40 -3.53 -6.37
N LYS A 50 -3.45 -2.84 -6.83
CA LYS A 50 -4.70 -2.70 -6.07
C LYS A 50 -5.43 -4.03 -5.93
N GLU A 51 -5.55 -4.80 -7.01
CA GLU A 51 -6.14 -6.13 -6.99
C GLU A 51 -5.38 -7.04 -6.02
N PHE A 52 -4.04 -7.02 -6.04
CA PHE A 52 -3.23 -7.77 -5.08
C PHE A 52 -3.52 -7.36 -3.64
N LEU A 53 -3.56 -6.05 -3.34
CA LEU A 53 -3.87 -5.56 -2.00
C LEU A 53 -5.27 -5.97 -1.52
N GLU A 54 -6.27 -6.03 -2.41
CA GLU A 54 -7.63 -6.47 -2.07
C GLU A 54 -7.71 -7.96 -1.69
N THR A 55 -6.75 -8.78 -2.12
CA THR A 55 -6.68 -10.20 -1.72
C THR A 55 -6.21 -10.41 -0.28
N LEU A 56 -5.53 -9.41 0.31
CA LEU A 56 -4.91 -9.55 1.62
C LEU A 56 -5.95 -9.45 2.75
N PRO A 57 -5.80 -10.22 3.85
CA PRO A 57 -6.72 -10.21 4.98
C PRO A 57 -6.39 -9.03 5.93
N ILE A 58 -6.48 -7.79 5.42
CA ILE A 58 -6.30 -6.55 6.18
C ILE A 58 -6.96 -5.38 5.44
N THR A 59 -7.48 -4.39 6.17
CA THR A 59 -8.03 -3.17 5.57
C THR A 59 -6.96 -2.10 5.41
N PHE A 60 -6.85 -1.51 4.22
CA PHE A 60 -5.85 -0.50 3.93
C PHE A 60 -6.41 0.92 3.99
N PHE A 61 -5.69 1.82 4.67
CA PHE A 61 -5.86 3.27 4.53
C PHE A 61 -4.57 3.87 3.99
N VAL A 62 -4.60 4.42 2.79
CA VAL A 62 -3.40 4.97 2.15
C VAL A 62 -3.49 6.49 2.12
N PHE A 63 -2.56 7.15 2.80
CA PHE A 63 -2.34 8.59 2.67
C PHE A 63 -1.19 8.81 1.68
N MET A 64 -1.55 9.10 0.44
CA MET A 64 -0.56 9.51 -0.57
C MET A 64 -0.27 11.00 -0.45
N GLU A 65 1.01 11.36 -0.50
CA GLU A 65 1.38 12.71 -0.90
C GLU A 65 0.95 12.88 -2.36
N ILE A 66 0.09 13.85 -2.63
CA ILE A 66 -0.19 14.27 -4.00
C ILE A 66 1.10 14.88 -4.50
N MET A 67 1.94 14.07 -5.16
CA MET A 67 3.04 14.59 -5.94
C MET A 67 2.42 15.38 -7.10
N SER A 68 2.24 16.69 -6.87
CA SER A 68 2.10 17.63 -7.97
C SER A 68 3.24 17.34 -8.93
N ARG A 69 2.91 17.06 -10.18
CA ARG A 69 3.86 16.75 -11.25
C ARG A 69 4.61 18.03 -11.63
N ASP A 70 5.34 18.60 -10.69
CA ASP A 70 6.31 19.67 -10.87
C ASP A 70 7.49 19.42 -9.93
N ARG A 71 8.21 18.34 -10.19
CA ARG A 71 9.65 18.30 -9.96
C ARG A 71 10.30 18.03 -11.30
N ARG A 72 10.40 19.10 -12.11
CA ARG A 72 11.60 19.32 -12.91
C ARG A 72 12.78 19.39 -11.94
N GLN A 73 13.58 18.34 -11.89
CA GLN A 73 15.04 18.40 -11.90
C GLN A 73 15.55 17.19 -12.67
#